data_AF-A0A8H3CQI5-F1
#
_entry.id   AF-A0A8H3CQI5-F1
#
_cell.length_a   1.000
_cell.length_b   1.000
_cell.length_c   1.000
_cell.angle_alpha   90.00
_cell.angle_beta   90.00
_cell.angle_gamma   90.00
#
_symmetry.space_group_name_H-M   'P 1'
#
loop_
_entity.id
_entity.type
_entity.pdbx_description
1 polymer ?
#
loop_
_entity_poly.entity_id
_entity_poly.type
_entity_poly.pdbx_seq_one_letter_code
_entity_poly.pdbx_strand_id
1 'polypeptide(L)'
;DGHDMIFDHVSVSWGRDETFSINGEVSNITISDTIIAQGLETHSCGGLMQTNTGGVSIIRSLYIDNKTRNPKVKGVNEFVNNVVYNWGGEGGYIAGDSDGQSYANIMNNIFISGPSTSVSAFTRGNANFHAYVQRNYYDPNRNGVLDGWELSQSTDNYSGVDFRAKRYDYPTVKTLLAPLDAYAKVIAGVGASKSRDNVDTQLINQVKSLGKSGALISDETVSPWSSGGPIAGGTAPKDTDGDGMPDDWEIANGLDPNVNDAMQDKNGDGYANIENYINSLV
;
A
#
# COMPACT_ATOMS: atom_id res chain seq x y z
N ASP A 1 15.18 13.85 -6.86
CA ASP A 1 15.57 13.50 -5.48
C ASP A 1 14.44 13.88 -4.55
N GLY A 2 14.16 13.05 -3.54
CA GLY A 2 13.04 13.27 -2.62
C GLY A 2 13.27 12.56 -1.29
N HIS A 3 12.99 13.23 -0.18
CA HIS A 3 13.16 12.63 1.14
C HIS A 3 12.08 13.10 2.12
N ASP A 4 11.88 12.33 3.19
CA ASP A 4 10.95 12.60 4.28
C ASP A 4 9.51 12.81 3.78
N MET A 5 8.97 11.78 3.11
CA MET A 5 7.64 11.82 2.51
C MET A 5 6.76 10.70 3.06
N ILE A 6 5.50 11.04 3.31
CA ILE A 6 4.46 10.10 3.75
C ILE A 6 3.33 10.14 2.74
N PHE A 7 2.95 8.96 2.25
CA PHE A 7 1.75 8.73 1.48
C PHE A 7 0.83 7.85 2.32
N ASP A 8 -0.17 8.44 2.94
CA ASP A 8 -1.07 7.77 3.87
C ASP A 8 -2.52 7.91 3.41
N HIS A 9 -3.30 6.81 3.47
CA HIS A 9 -4.72 6.79 3.11
C HIS A 9 -5.03 7.36 1.71
N VAL A 10 -4.14 7.14 0.74
CA VAL A 10 -4.41 7.48 -0.67
C VAL A 10 -4.88 6.24 -1.44
N SER A 11 -5.69 6.45 -2.47
CA SER A 11 -6.09 5.40 -3.42
C SER A 11 -5.59 5.79 -4.81
N VAL A 12 -4.79 4.93 -5.42
CA VAL A 12 -4.15 5.20 -6.72
C VAL A 12 -4.46 4.04 -7.66
N SER A 13 -5.04 4.37 -8.81
CA SER A 13 -5.50 3.37 -9.79
C SER A 13 -5.21 3.78 -11.24
N TRP A 14 -5.28 2.81 -12.15
CA TRP A 14 -5.32 3.02 -13.61
C TRP A 14 -4.05 3.67 -14.20
N GLY A 15 -2.90 3.41 -13.58
CA GLY A 15 -1.61 3.76 -14.17
C GLY A 15 -1.40 3.03 -15.51
N ARG A 16 -0.90 3.74 -16.52
CA ARG A 16 -0.54 3.14 -17.84
C ARG A 16 0.88 2.60 -17.91
N ASP A 17 1.74 3.07 -17.00
CA ASP A 17 3.05 2.47 -16.72
C ASP A 17 2.95 1.79 -15.34
N GLU A 18 3.60 2.33 -14.31
CA GLU A 18 3.23 1.97 -12.94
C GLU A 18 2.17 2.89 -12.35
N THR A 19 1.35 2.30 -11.48
CA THR A 19 0.34 3.02 -10.71
C THR A 19 0.99 3.91 -9.65
N PHE A 20 2.01 3.39 -8.95
CA PHE A 20 2.73 4.15 -7.92
C PHE A 20 4.18 3.68 -7.77
N SER A 21 5.14 4.48 -8.22
CA SER A 21 6.57 4.14 -8.18
C SER A 21 7.37 5.15 -7.35
N ILE A 22 8.39 4.66 -6.64
CA ILE A 22 9.39 5.44 -5.92
C ILE A 22 10.76 5.07 -6.49
N ASN A 23 11.41 6.01 -7.19
CA ASN A 23 12.63 5.74 -7.94
C ASN A 23 13.71 6.83 -7.74
N GLY A 24 14.97 6.42 -7.63
CA GLY A 24 16.15 7.29 -7.68
C GLY A 24 16.81 7.50 -6.31
N GLU A 25 17.38 8.69 -6.13
CA GLU A 25 17.96 9.11 -4.85
C GLU A 25 16.85 9.57 -3.91
N VAL A 26 16.28 8.61 -3.16
CA VAL A 26 15.12 8.83 -2.30
C VAL A 26 15.26 8.17 -0.94
N SER A 27 14.93 8.87 0.14
CA SER A 27 15.12 8.33 1.51
C SER A 27 13.98 8.70 2.44
N ASN A 28 13.76 7.92 3.50
CA ASN A 28 12.72 8.17 4.51
C ASN A 28 11.32 8.31 3.90
N ILE A 29 10.94 7.34 3.05
CA ILE A 29 9.63 7.33 2.41
C ILE A 29 8.74 6.29 3.09
N THR A 30 7.53 6.68 3.50
CA THR A 30 6.51 5.76 4.03
C THR A 30 5.29 5.76 3.13
N ILE A 31 4.83 4.58 2.74
CA ILE A 31 3.54 4.34 2.11
C ILE A 31 2.70 3.55 3.11
N SER A 32 1.69 4.16 3.69
CA SER A 32 0.83 3.52 4.70
C SER A 32 -0.64 3.57 4.36
N ASP A 33 -1.36 2.51 4.73
CA ASP A 33 -2.83 2.43 4.62
C ASP A 33 -3.36 2.85 3.23
N THR A 34 -2.60 2.54 2.17
CA THR A 34 -2.82 3.03 0.80
C THR A 34 -3.28 1.92 -0.15
N ILE A 35 -4.17 2.23 -1.10
CA ILE A 35 -4.57 1.32 -2.19
C ILE A 35 -3.74 1.61 -3.44
N ILE A 36 -3.12 0.57 -4.02
CA ILE A 36 -2.42 0.62 -5.31
C ILE A 36 -3.02 -0.45 -6.21
N ALA A 37 -3.83 -0.02 -7.18
CA ALA A 37 -4.75 -0.90 -7.88
C ALA A 37 -4.72 -0.75 -9.40
N GLN A 38 -5.08 -1.84 -10.08
CA GLN A 38 -5.53 -1.81 -11.48
C GLN A 38 -4.65 -0.99 -12.43
N GLY A 39 -3.33 -1.19 -12.41
CA GLY A 39 -2.48 -0.77 -13.52
C GLY A 39 -3.10 -1.31 -14.83
N LEU A 40 -3.24 -0.47 -15.85
CA LEU A 40 -3.95 -0.85 -17.07
C LEU A 40 -3.07 -1.74 -17.95
N GLU A 41 -3.65 -2.82 -18.48
CA GLU A 41 -3.01 -3.62 -19.52
C GLU A 41 -2.74 -2.75 -20.78
N THR A 42 -1.65 -3.00 -21.52
CA THR A 42 -0.78 -4.20 -21.47
C THR A 42 0.39 -4.14 -20.48
N HIS A 43 0.60 -2.99 -19.82
CA HIS A 43 1.70 -2.77 -18.87
C HIS A 43 1.20 -2.64 -17.42
N SER A 44 0.26 -3.49 -17.01
CA SER A 44 -0.40 -3.44 -15.71
C SER A 44 0.58 -3.61 -14.52
N CYS A 45 1.04 -2.50 -13.95
CA CYS A 45 2.04 -2.50 -12.88
C CYS A 45 1.54 -1.78 -11.63
N GLY A 46 1.74 -2.40 -10.47
CA GLY A 46 1.50 -1.75 -9.18
C GLY A 46 2.53 -0.64 -8.93
N GLY A 47 3.81 -1.00 -8.83
CA GLY A 47 4.86 -0.05 -8.50
C GLY A 47 6.28 -0.61 -8.53
N LEU A 48 7.21 0.16 -9.10
CA LEU A 48 8.65 -0.05 -8.94
C LEU A 48 9.15 0.75 -7.74
N MET A 49 9.76 0.06 -6.78
CA MET A 49 10.40 0.63 -5.60
C MET A 49 11.91 0.46 -5.78
N GLN A 50 12.54 1.43 -6.43
CA GLN A 50 13.97 1.43 -6.74
C GLN A 50 14.68 2.58 -6.01
N THR A 51 15.31 2.26 -4.87
CA THR A 51 16.06 3.23 -4.08
C THR A 51 17.56 3.05 -4.28
N ASN A 52 18.24 4.12 -4.68
CA ASN A 52 19.70 4.15 -4.79
C ASN A 52 20.38 4.54 -3.45
N THR A 53 19.70 5.39 -2.70
CA THR A 53 20.02 5.80 -1.33
C THR A 53 18.79 5.56 -0.45
N GLY A 54 18.93 5.45 0.87
CA GLY A 54 17.78 5.30 1.77
C GLY A 54 16.95 4.04 1.53
N GLY A 55 15.62 4.15 1.67
CA GLY A 55 14.67 3.03 1.58
C GLY A 55 13.21 3.48 1.67
N VAL A 56 12.29 2.55 1.38
CA VAL A 56 10.83 2.76 1.44
C VAL A 56 10.20 1.76 2.41
N SER A 57 9.40 2.23 3.35
CA SER A 57 8.52 1.40 4.17
C SER A 57 7.12 1.39 3.59
N ILE A 58 6.56 0.21 3.34
CA ILE A 58 5.20 -0.02 2.85
C ILE A 58 4.46 -0.82 3.92
N ILE A 59 3.45 -0.20 4.51
CA ILE A 59 2.83 -0.65 5.75
C ILE A 59 1.31 -0.67 5.59
N ARG A 60 0.64 -1.77 5.94
CA ARG A 60 -0.85 -1.86 5.93
C ARG A 60 -1.51 -1.41 4.62
N SER A 61 -0.80 -1.51 3.50
CA SER A 61 -1.29 -1.11 2.19
C SER A 61 -1.90 -2.30 1.44
N LEU A 62 -2.72 -2.00 0.44
CA LEU A 62 -3.37 -2.97 -0.44
C LEU A 62 -2.81 -2.84 -1.86
N TYR A 63 -2.21 -3.91 -2.38
CA TYR A 63 -1.99 -4.08 -3.81
C TYR A 63 -3.07 -5.00 -4.38
N ILE A 64 -3.79 -4.56 -5.41
CA ILE A 64 -4.90 -5.32 -5.99
C ILE A 64 -4.96 -5.21 -7.52
N ASP A 65 -5.22 -6.33 -8.20
CA ASP A 65 -5.56 -6.35 -9.63
C ASP A 65 -4.47 -5.75 -10.55
N ASN A 66 -3.20 -5.76 -10.12
CA ASN A 66 -2.07 -5.47 -11.01
C ASN A 66 -1.39 -6.75 -11.50
N LYS A 67 -0.99 -6.79 -12.77
CA LYS A 67 -0.34 -7.97 -13.35
C LYS A 67 1.02 -8.26 -12.72
N THR A 68 1.80 -7.20 -12.48
CA THR A 68 3.20 -7.27 -12.04
C THR A 68 3.54 -6.14 -11.06
N ARG A 69 4.72 -6.23 -10.46
CA ARG A 69 5.33 -5.23 -9.57
C ARG A 69 4.39 -4.86 -8.41
N ASN A 70 4.09 -5.81 -7.53
CA ASN A 70 3.12 -5.68 -6.43
C ASN A 70 3.70 -5.56 -5.00
N PRO A 71 4.85 -4.93 -4.71
CA PRO A 71 5.76 -4.13 -5.54
C PRO A 71 6.84 -4.96 -6.26
N LYS A 72 7.63 -4.30 -7.10
CA LYS A 72 8.98 -4.78 -7.47
C LYS A 72 10.02 -3.97 -6.71
N VAL A 73 10.91 -4.66 -6.00
CA VAL A 73 11.89 -4.00 -5.12
C VAL A 73 13.30 -4.10 -5.67
N LYS A 74 14.00 -2.97 -5.62
CA LYS A 74 15.43 -2.81 -5.87
C LYS A 74 15.98 -1.82 -4.84
N GLY A 75 16.92 -2.25 -4.00
CA GLY A 75 17.42 -1.44 -2.89
C GLY A 75 16.75 -1.81 -1.56
N VAL A 76 16.55 -0.81 -0.70
CA VAL A 76 16.08 -1.03 0.68
C VAL A 76 14.55 -0.93 0.78
N ASN A 77 13.93 -1.92 1.41
CA ASN A 77 12.48 -1.93 1.60
C ASN A 77 12.05 -2.55 2.94
N GLU A 78 11.04 -1.97 3.56
CA GLU A 78 10.23 -2.64 4.57
C GLU A 78 8.82 -2.89 4.01
N PHE A 79 8.34 -4.13 4.12
CA PHE A 79 7.03 -4.55 3.64
C PHE A 79 6.30 -5.27 4.76
N VAL A 80 5.44 -4.55 5.48
CA VAL A 80 4.83 -4.99 6.74
C VAL A 80 3.32 -4.91 6.74
N ASN A 81 2.64 -5.99 7.14
CA ASN A 81 1.19 -6.02 7.33
C ASN A 81 0.35 -5.61 6.11
N ASN A 82 0.90 -5.76 4.90
CA ASN A 82 0.19 -5.46 3.66
C ASN A 82 -0.72 -6.61 3.23
N VAL A 83 -1.71 -6.29 2.40
CA VAL A 83 -2.49 -7.29 1.65
C VAL A 83 -2.14 -7.16 0.17
N VAL A 84 -1.84 -8.28 -0.47
CA VAL A 84 -1.66 -8.38 -1.91
C VAL A 84 -2.69 -9.35 -2.46
N TYR A 85 -3.54 -8.88 -3.36
CA TYR A 85 -4.70 -9.61 -3.86
C TYR A 85 -4.71 -9.67 -5.39
N ASN A 86 -5.00 -10.85 -5.94
CA ASN A 86 -5.25 -11.04 -7.37
C ASN A 86 -4.17 -10.46 -8.30
N TRP A 87 -2.89 -10.63 -7.94
CA TRP A 87 -1.80 -10.28 -8.86
C TRP A 87 -1.85 -11.16 -10.11
N GLY A 88 -1.28 -10.69 -11.23
CA GLY A 88 -1.20 -11.45 -12.47
C GLY A 88 0.01 -12.37 -12.58
N GLY A 89 0.56 -12.48 -13.79
CA GLY A 89 1.55 -13.51 -14.17
C GLY A 89 2.99 -13.28 -13.71
N GLU A 90 3.28 -12.24 -12.93
CA GLU A 90 4.67 -11.94 -12.55
C GLU A 90 4.95 -11.93 -11.05
N GLY A 91 3.93 -12.08 -10.19
CA GLY A 91 4.10 -12.23 -8.75
C GLY A 91 3.43 -11.13 -7.92
N GLY A 92 3.14 -11.50 -6.67
CA GLY A 92 2.63 -10.59 -5.63
C GLY A 92 3.73 -9.77 -4.97
N TYR A 93 4.99 -10.17 -5.07
CA TYR A 93 6.15 -9.39 -4.65
C TYR A 93 7.35 -9.84 -5.49
N ILE A 94 7.94 -8.91 -6.25
CA ILE A 94 9.09 -9.22 -7.11
C ILE A 94 10.36 -8.85 -6.36
N ALA A 95 11.10 -9.89 -5.97
CA ALA A 95 12.33 -9.80 -5.17
C ALA A 95 13.58 -9.68 -6.06
N GLY A 96 13.55 -8.82 -7.09
CA GLY A 96 14.71 -8.52 -7.94
C GLY A 96 14.57 -8.88 -9.42
N ASP A 97 15.52 -9.65 -9.95
CA ASP A 97 15.93 -9.83 -11.38
C ASP A 97 17.00 -8.85 -11.88
N SER A 98 17.87 -8.35 -10.99
CA SER A 98 19.01 -7.49 -11.37
C SER A 98 20.27 -7.81 -10.56
N ASP A 99 21.42 -7.34 -11.06
CA ASP A 99 22.73 -7.48 -10.39
C ASP A 99 22.90 -6.60 -9.14
N GLY A 100 21.99 -5.65 -8.91
CA GLY A 100 22.00 -4.75 -7.75
C GLY A 100 21.61 -5.44 -6.44
N GLN A 101 22.16 -4.93 -5.33
CA GLN A 101 21.88 -5.42 -3.98
C GLN A 101 20.56 -4.84 -3.45
N SER A 102 19.74 -5.69 -2.83
CA SER A 102 18.51 -5.28 -2.16
C SER A 102 18.48 -5.82 -0.73
N TYR A 103 17.90 -5.06 0.19
CA TYR A 103 17.86 -5.37 1.61
C TYR A 103 16.43 -5.16 2.12
N ALA A 104 15.74 -6.24 2.45
CA ALA A 104 14.30 -6.18 2.73
C ALA A 104 13.91 -6.84 4.05
N ASN A 105 12.99 -6.20 4.77
CA ASN A 105 12.17 -6.83 5.81
C ASN A 105 10.78 -7.11 5.22
N ILE A 106 10.35 -8.38 5.16
CA ILE A 106 9.05 -8.78 4.59
C ILE A 106 8.28 -9.56 5.65
N MET A 107 7.36 -8.90 6.35
CA MET A 107 6.79 -9.45 7.58
C MET A 107 5.27 -9.32 7.67
N ASN A 108 4.63 -10.39 8.11
CA ASN A 108 3.23 -10.43 8.50
C ASN A 108 2.26 -9.91 7.43
N ASN A 109 2.62 -10.08 6.15
CA ASN A 109 1.77 -9.73 5.01
C ASN A 109 0.82 -10.88 4.68
N ILE A 110 -0.26 -10.56 3.97
CA ILE A 110 -1.19 -11.53 3.40
C ILE A 110 -1.14 -11.47 1.89
N PHE A 111 -1.00 -12.63 1.27
CA PHE A 111 -1.11 -12.83 -0.16
C PHE A 111 -2.34 -13.69 -0.42
N ILE A 112 -3.27 -13.25 -1.26
CA ILE A 112 -4.48 -13.99 -1.61
C ILE A 112 -4.55 -14.08 -3.13
N SER A 113 -4.49 -15.30 -3.66
CA SER A 113 -4.69 -15.53 -5.08
C SER A 113 -6.11 -15.13 -5.49
N GLY A 114 -6.23 -14.45 -6.63
CA GLY A 114 -7.52 -14.20 -7.27
C GLY A 114 -7.60 -14.84 -8.65
N PRO A 115 -8.66 -14.53 -9.43
CA PRO A 115 -8.88 -15.09 -10.76
C PRO A 115 -7.71 -14.92 -11.75
N SER A 116 -6.99 -13.80 -11.68
CA SER A 116 -5.86 -13.45 -12.54
C SER A 116 -4.53 -14.05 -12.09
N THR A 117 -4.45 -14.56 -10.86
CA THR A 117 -3.22 -15.13 -10.31
C THR A 117 -2.82 -16.40 -11.04
N SER A 118 -1.59 -16.43 -11.54
CA SER A 118 -1.04 -17.57 -12.30
C SER A 118 0.36 -17.99 -11.86
N VAL A 119 0.96 -17.25 -10.92
CA VAL A 119 2.29 -17.54 -10.35
C VAL A 119 2.28 -17.35 -8.83
N SER A 120 3.32 -17.82 -8.16
CA SER A 120 3.51 -17.71 -6.71
C SER A 120 3.52 -16.26 -6.22
N ALA A 121 3.30 -16.09 -4.90
CA ALA A 121 3.34 -14.78 -4.25
C ALA A 121 4.70 -14.08 -4.44
N PHE A 122 5.81 -14.79 -4.26
CA PHE A 122 7.15 -14.25 -4.47
C PHE A 122 7.76 -14.80 -5.75
N THR A 123 8.42 -13.94 -6.51
CA THR A 123 9.06 -14.28 -7.78
C THR A 123 10.35 -13.50 -7.99
N ARG A 124 11.19 -14.01 -8.89
CA ARG A 124 12.45 -13.41 -9.37
C ARG A 124 13.43 -13.01 -8.27
N GLY A 125 13.39 -13.72 -7.14
CA GLY A 125 14.44 -13.67 -6.12
C GLY A 125 15.77 -14.17 -6.66
N ASN A 126 16.86 -13.72 -6.04
CA ASN A 126 18.22 -14.20 -6.29
C ASN A 126 19.12 -13.93 -5.07
N ALA A 127 20.38 -14.35 -5.15
CA ALA A 127 21.35 -14.22 -4.06
C ALA A 127 21.73 -12.78 -3.70
N ASN A 128 21.43 -11.78 -4.54
CA ASN A 128 21.65 -10.35 -4.26
C ASN A 128 20.46 -9.70 -3.54
N PHE A 129 19.36 -10.44 -3.35
CA PHE A 129 18.20 -9.95 -2.62
C PHE A 129 18.21 -10.52 -1.21
N HIS A 130 18.66 -9.71 -0.24
CA HIS A 130 18.84 -10.10 1.15
C HIS A 130 17.58 -9.83 1.97
N ALA A 131 16.81 -10.86 2.29
CA ALA A 131 15.51 -10.73 2.95
C ALA A 131 15.47 -11.35 4.36
N TYR A 132 15.02 -10.57 5.34
CA TYR A 132 14.42 -11.12 6.55
C TYR A 132 12.93 -11.33 6.30
N VAL A 133 12.45 -12.56 6.46
CA VAL A 133 11.05 -12.92 6.23
C VAL A 133 10.43 -13.49 7.50
N GLN A 134 9.20 -13.10 7.81
CA GLN A 134 8.51 -13.58 9.00
C GLN A 134 7.00 -13.61 8.79
N ARG A 135 6.37 -14.75 9.08
CA ARG A 135 4.90 -14.90 9.18
C ARG A 135 4.10 -14.34 8.01
N ASN A 136 4.61 -14.43 6.79
CA ASN A 136 3.81 -14.06 5.62
C ASN A 136 2.80 -15.17 5.35
N TYR A 137 1.52 -14.83 5.21
CA TYR A 137 0.43 -15.77 5.00
C TYR A 137 0.02 -15.82 3.53
N TYR A 138 -0.22 -17.00 2.99
CA TYR A 138 -0.64 -17.19 1.61
C TYR A 138 -1.91 -18.03 1.53
N ASP A 139 -2.92 -17.50 0.85
CA ASP A 139 -4.14 -18.19 0.48
C ASP A 139 -4.23 -18.41 -1.04
N PRO A 140 -3.96 -19.62 -1.55
CA PRO A 140 -3.89 -19.86 -2.98
C PRO A 140 -5.22 -20.29 -3.62
N ASN A 141 -6.20 -20.75 -2.84
CA ASN A 141 -7.17 -21.74 -3.30
C ASN A 141 -8.45 -21.16 -3.92
N ARG A 142 -8.70 -19.85 -3.73
CA ARG A 142 -9.84 -19.11 -4.31
C ARG A 142 -11.21 -19.66 -3.91
N ASN A 143 -11.31 -20.33 -2.76
CA ASN A 143 -12.55 -21.00 -2.32
C ASN A 143 -13.54 -20.02 -1.64
N GLY A 144 -13.15 -18.76 -1.44
CA GLY A 144 -13.93 -17.73 -0.76
C GLY A 144 -13.91 -17.82 0.77
N VAL A 145 -12.93 -18.53 1.33
CA VAL A 145 -12.63 -18.65 2.76
C VAL A 145 -11.16 -18.31 2.92
N LEU A 146 -10.81 -17.64 4.02
CA LEU A 146 -9.42 -17.28 4.30
C LEU A 146 -8.80 -18.41 5.15
N ASP A 147 -8.36 -19.48 4.50
CA ASP A 147 -7.91 -20.74 5.11
C ASP A 147 -6.56 -21.26 4.55
N GLY A 148 -5.80 -20.36 3.93
CA GLY A 148 -4.37 -20.54 3.65
C GLY A 148 -3.45 -20.80 4.87
N TRP A 149 -2.16 -20.50 4.70
CA TRP A 149 -1.15 -20.82 5.73
C TRP A 149 0.01 -19.82 5.74
N GLU A 150 0.72 -19.75 6.88
CA GLU A 150 2.01 -19.05 6.95
C GLU A 150 3.06 -19.79 6.10
N LEU A 151 3.74 -19.06 5.22
CA LEU A 151 4.81 -19.57 4.37
C LEU A 151 6.03 -19.92 5.22
N SER A 152 6.59 -21.11 4.99
CA SER A 152 7.89 -21.48 5.55
C SER A 152 9.02 -20.75 4.83
N GLN A 153 10.12 -20.51 5.53
CA GLN A 153 11.32 -19.91 4.96
C GLN A 153 12.04 -20.91 4.04
N SER A 154 11.69 -20.90 2.76
CA SER A 154 12.30 -21.75 1.72
C SER A 154 12.46 -20.99 0.41
N THR A 155 13.40 -21.43 -0.42
CA THR A 155 13.61 -20.85 -1.75
C THR A 155 12.43 -21.07 -2.68
N ASP A 156 11.62 -22.11 -2.47
CA ASP A 156 10.38 -22.35 -3.23
C ASP A 156 9.32 -21.30 -2.91
N ASN A 157 9.22 -20.88 -1.64
CA ASN A 157 8.24 -19.88 -1.21
C ASN A 157 8.69 -18.45 -1.50
N TYR A 158 9.99 -18.16 -1.48
CA TYR A 158 10.56 -16.82 -1.63
C TYR A 158 11.47 -16.68 -2.86
N SER A 159 11.31 -17.55 -3.85
CA SER A 159 11.99 -17.46 -5.15
C SER A 159 13.53 -17.32 -5.09
N GLY A 160 14.21 -17.95 -4.13
CA GLY A 160 15.68 -17.99 -4.11
C GLY A 160 16.40 -16.75 -3.58
N VAL A 161 15.72 -15.90 -2.78
CA VAL A 161 16.37 -14.81 -2.03
C VAL A 161 17.46 -15.30 -1.06
N ASP A 162 18.42 -14.45 -0.72
CA ASP A 162 19.34 -14.68 0.39
C ASP A 162 18.65 -14.38 1.73
N PHE A 163 18.47 -15.41 2.55
CA PHE A 163 17.77 -15.27 3.82
C PHE A 163 18.66 -14.70 4.91
N ARG A 164 18.12 -13.73 5.65
CA ARG A 164 18.80 -13.09 6.78
C ARG A 164 18.16 -13.54 8.08
N ALA A 165 18.99 -13.93 9.05
CA ALA A 165 18.54 -14.40 10.36
C ALA A 165 18.06 -13.26 11.28
N LYS A 166 18.42 -12.01 10.98
CA LYS A 166 18.04 -10.82 11.75
C LYS A 166 17.33 -9.83 10.86
N ARG A 167 16.26 -9.26 11.40
CA ARG A 167 15.56 -8.10 10.84
C ARG A 167 16.52 -6.92 10.75
N TYR A 168 16.46 -6.17 9.66
CA TYR A 168 17.15 -4.89 9.55
C TYR A 168 16.49 -3.85 10.46
N ASP A 169 17.29 -2.94 11.00
CA ASP A 169 16.82 -1.87 11.90
C ASP A 169 16.24 -0.69 11.11
N TYR A 170 15.12 -0.94 10.43
CA TYR A 170 14.37 0.08 9.69
C TYR A 170 13.21 0.62 10.53
N PRO A 171 12.88 1.92 10.43
CA PRO A 171 11.70 2.49 11.06
C PRO A 171 10.45 1.70 10.68
N THR A 172 9.70 1.27 11.69
CA THR A 172 8.56 0.36 11.51
C THR A 172 7.42 0.67 12.48
N VAL A 173 6.34 -0.11 12.38
CA VAL A 173 5.20 -0.05 13.30
C VAL A 173 5.58 -0.41 14.73
N LYS A 174 5.03 0.34 15.70
CA LYS A 174 5.20 0.03 17.13
C LYS A 174 4.62 -1.35 17.50
N THR A 175 3.53 -1.74 16.85
CA THR A 175 2.86 -3.02 17.05
C THR A 175 2.74 -3.75 15.72
N LEU A 176 3.40 -4.89 15.62
CA LEU A 176 3.29 -5.77 14.47
C LEU A 176 2.03 -6.64 14.61
N LEU A 177 1.07 -6.48 13.71
CA LEU A 177 -0.17 -7.25 13.72
C LEU A 177 0.08 -8.68 13.25
N ALA A 178 -0.66 -9.67 13.77
CA ALA A 178 -0.70 -10.98 13.13
C ALA A 178 -1.31 -10.84 11.72
N PRO A 179 -0.98 -11.73 10.76
CA PRO A 179 -1.43 -11.58 9.38
C PRO A 179 -2.95 -11.38 9.27
N LEU A 180 -3.76 -12.22 9.92
CA LEU A 180 -5.23 -12.12 9.83
C LEU A 180 -5.77 -10.82 10.45
N ASP A 181 -5.14 -10.30 11.50
CA ASP A 181 -5.47 -8.99 12.07
C ASP A 181 -5.10 -7.85 11.11
N ALA A 182 -3.97 -7.99 10.39
CA ALA A 182 -3.58 -7.06 9.35
C ALA A 182 -4.61 -7.04 8.21
N TYR A 183 -5.11 -8.19 7.75
CA TYR A 183 -6.21 -8.23 6.78
C TYR A 183 -7.44 -7.49 7.30
N ALA A 184 -7.88 -7.76 8.53
CA ALA A 184 -9.04 -7.08 9.11
C ALA A 184 -8.84 -5.55 9.16
N LYS A 185 -7.64 -5.09 9.55
CA LYS A 185 -7.30 -3.67 9.60
C LYS A 185 -7.28 -3.02 8.21
N VAL A 186 -6.64 -3.66 7.23
CA VAL A 186 -6.56 -3.17 5.85
C VAL A 186 -7.96 -3.06 5.25
N ILE A 187 -8.78 -4.10 5.35
CA ILE A 187 -10.15 -4.09 4.81
C ILE A 187 -11.02 -3.00 5.46
N ALA A 188 -10.80 -2.70 6.74
CA ALA A 188 -11.54 -1.65 7.42
C ALA A 188 -11.18 -0.26 6.86
N GLY A 189 -9.89 0.05 6.74
CA GLY A 189 -9.43 1.44 6.62
C GLY A 189 -8.50 1.79 5.46
N VAL A 190 -8.08 0.86 4.61
CA VAL A 190 -7.12 1.18 3.53
C VAL A 190 -7.73 2.09 2.46
N GLY A 191 -6.90 2.95 1.87
CA GLY A 191 -7.22 3.91 0.81
C GLY A 191 -7.84 5.19 1.34
N ALA A 192 -8.50 5.95 0.46
CA ALA A 192 -9.31 7.12 0.81
C ALA A 192 -10.59 6.68 1.57
N SER A 193 -10.41 6.18 2.79
CA SER A 193 -11.38 5.32 3.47
C SER A 193 -12.46 6.06 4.25
N LYS A 194 -12.25 7.33 4.60
CA LYS A 194 -13.25 8.19 5.26
C LYS A 194 -14.58 8.18 4.51
N SER A 195 -14.51 8.24 3.18
CA SER A 195 -15.67 8.13 2.30
C SER A 195 -15.23 7.50 0.99
N ARG A 196 -15.21 6.16 0.97
CA ARG A 196 -14.86 5.40 -0.24
C ARG A 196 -15.78 5.74 -1.40
N ASP A 197 -15.18 5.94 -2.57
CA ASP A 197 -15.93 6.05 -3.81
C ASP A 197 -16.38 4.67 -4.32
N ASN A 198 -16.97 4.65 -5.52
CA ASN A 198 -17.38 3.40 -6.16
C ASN A 198 -16.19 2.46 -6.44
N VAL A 199 -15.04 3.00 -6.86
CA VAL A 199 -13.86 2.20 -7.23
C VAL A 199 -13.33 1.47 -6.00
N ASP A 200 -13.02 2.22 -4.94
CA ASP A 200 -12.48 1.67 -3.70
C ASP A 200 -13.46 0.66 -3.08
N THR A 201 -14.76 0.98 -3.09
CA THR A 201 -15.79 0.06 -2.60
C THR A 201 -15.76 -1.27 -3.37
N GLN A 202 -15.66 -1.22 -4.70
CA GLN A 202 -15.62 -2.42 -5.53
C GLN A 202 -14.32 -3.22 -5.34
N LEU A 203 -13.16 -2.55 -5.24
CA LEU A 203 -11.89 -3.19 -4.94
C LEU A 203 -11.92 -3.92 -3.59
N ILE A 204 -12.43 -3.27 -2.53
CA ILE A 204 -12.57 -3.90 -1.21
C ILE A 204 -13.54 -5.09 -1.25
N ASN A 205 -14.64 -4.98 -1.99
CA ASN A 205 -15.57 -6.10 -2.19
C ASN A 205 -14.90 -7.30 -2.89
N GLN A 206 -13.98 -7.04 -3.82
CA GLN A 206 -13.20 -8.10 -4.45
C GLN A 206 -12.25 -8.78 -3.46
N VAL A 207 -11.52 -8.04 -2.64
CA VAL A 207 -10.66 -8.65 -1.60
C VAL A 207 -11.49 -9.48 -0.62
N LYS A 208 -12.67 -8.99 -0.21
CA LYS A 208 -13.63 -9.72 0.64
C LYS A 208 -14.20 -10.97 -0.01
N SER A 209 -14.11 -11.10 -1.33
CA SER A 209 -14.52 -12.32 -2.04
C SER A 209 -13.58 -13.49 -1.78
N LEU A 210 -12.37 -13.22 -1.27
CA LEU A 210 -11.35 -14.21 -0.90
C LEU A 210 -11.02 -15.13 -2.09
N GLY A 211 -10.69 -14.51 -3.22
CA GLY A 211 -10.21 -15.14 -4.43
C GLY A 211 -11.28 -15.45 -5.48
N LYS A 212 -12.55 -15.14 -5.21
CA LYS A 212 -13.68 -15.41 -6.12
C LYS A 212 -13.88 -14.35 -7.20
N SER A 213 -13.40 -13.12 -7.00
CA SER A 213 -13.52 -12.02 -7.96
C SER A 213 -12.23 -11.19 -8.06
N GLY A 214 -12.17 -10.28 -9.03
CA GLY A 214 -10.96 -9.53 -9.38
C GLY A 214 -10.58 -9.77 -10.84
N ALA A 215 -10.01 -8.76 -11.48
CA ALA A 215 -9.57 -8.86 -12.87
C ALA A 215 -8.49 -7.85 -13.20
N LEU A 216 -7.53 -8.24 -14.03
CA LEU A 216 -6.70 -7.28 -14.76
C LEU A 216 -7.58 -6.58 -15.80
N ILE A 217 -7.49 -5.24 -15.86
CA ILE A 217 -8.30 -4.43 -16.78
C ILE A 217 -7.40 -3.64 -17.74
N SER A 218 -7.96 -3.27 -18.89
CA SER A 218 -7.29 -2.41 -19.89
C SER A 218 -8.01 -1.09 -20.13
N ASP A 219 -9.21 -0.93 -19.56
CA ASP A 219 -10.12 0.18 -19.82
C ASP A 219 -10.94 0.41 -18.55
N GLU A 220 -10.73 1.56 -17.91
CA GLU A 220 -11.42 2.00 -16.71
C GLU A 220 -12.83 2.55 -16.98
N THR A 221 -13.19 2.77 -18.24
CA THR A 221 -14.50 3.36 -18.60
C THR A 221 -15.64 2.34 -18.56
N VAL A 222 -15.32 1.04 -18.56
CA VAL A 222 -16.32 -0.03 -18.55
C VAL A 222 -16.88 -0.27 -17.14
N SER A 223 -18.11 -0.77 -17.09
CA SER A 223 -18.73 -1.21 -15.83
C SER A 223 -17.91 -2.34 -15.20
N PRO A 224 -17.70 -2.37 -13.87
CA PRO A 224 -18.33 -1.51 -12.85
C PRO A 224 -17.58 -0.21 -12.52
N TRP A 225 -16.46 0.07 -13.18
CA TRP A 225 -15.55 1.17 -12.83
C TRP A 225 -16.09 2.51 -13.30
N SER A 226 -16.54 2.56 -14.57
CA SER A 226 -17.16 3.75 -15.17
C SER A 226 -16.36 5.05 -14.93
N SER A 227 -15.04 4.96 -15.05
CA SER A 227 -14.07 6.05 -14.78
C SER A 227 -14.20 6.68 -13.39
N GLY A 228 -14.63 5.89 -12.40
CA GLY A 228 -14.87 6.33 -11.02
C GLY A 228 -16.32 6.72 -10.75
N GLY A 229 -17.14 6.81 -11.78
CA GLY A 229 -18.51 7.32 -11.69
C GLY A 229 -18.54 8.79 -11.23
N PRO A 230 -19.74 9.35 -10.99
CA PRO A 230 -19.84 10.66 -10.39
C PRO A 230 -19.37 10.61 -8.93
N ILE A 231 -18.43 11.48 -8.55
CA ILE A 231 -18.10 11.70 -7.15
C ILE A 231 -19.28 12.44 -6.52
N ALA A 232 -19.84 11.90 -5.44
CA ALA A 232 -20.89 12.57 -4.70
C ALA A 232 -20.35 13.91 -4.15
N GLY A 233 -20.97 15.01 -4.55
CA GLY A 233 -20.63 16.32 -4.02
C GLY A 233 -20.93 16.40 -2.52
N GLY A 234 -20.26 17.33 -1.84
CA GLY A 234 -20.52 17.67 -0.45
C GLY A 234 -20.58 19.18 -0.25
N THR A 235 -21.13 19.60 0.89
CA THR A 235 -20.98 20.99 1.35
C THR A 235 -19.61 21.11 2.00
N ALA A 236 -18.74 21.95 1.44
CA ALA A 236 -17.46 22.25 2.06
C ALA A 236 -17.71 22.82 3.48
N PRO A 237 -17.01 22.32 4.51
CA PRO A 237 -17.01 22.95 5.82
C PRO A 237 -16.60 24.43 5.69
N LYS A 238 -17.11 25.27 6.59
CA LYS A 238 -16.69 26.67 6.65
C LYS A 238 -15.24 26.73 7.15
N ASP A 239 -14.42 27.46 6.41
CA ASP A 239 -13.02 27.76 6.68
C ASP A 239 -12.88 29.27 6.43
N THR A 240 -12.78 30.05 7.51
CA THR A 240 -12.93 31.51 7.48
C THR A 240 -11.67 32.22 7.03
N ASP A 241 -10.49 31.69 7.35
CA ASP A 241 -9.21 32.26 6.96
C ASP A 241 -8.56 31.58 5.74
N GLY A 242 -9.13 30.47 5.28
CA GLY A 242 -8.73 29.76 4.08
C GLY A 242 -7.44 28.98 4.24
N ASP A 243 -7.08 28.56 5.46
CA ASP A 243 -5.84 27.84 5.73
C ASP A 243 -5.94 26.31 5.54
N GLY A 244 -7.15 25.80 5.26
CA GLY A 244 -7.42 24.40 4.99
C GLY A 244 -7.96 23.62 6.19
N MET A 245 -8.10 24.26 7.36
CA MET A 245 -8.74 23.69 8.54
C MET A 245 -10.17 24.27 8.71
N PRO A 246 -11.20 23.44 8.97
CA PRO A 246 -12.54 23.95 9.23
C PRO A 246 -12.65 24.70 10.56
N ASP A 247 -13.43 25.80 10.58
CA ASP A 247 -13.72 26.61 11.77
C ASP A 247 -14.11 25.73 12.98
N ASP A 248 -15.00 24.76 12.77
CA ASP A 248 -15.51 23.88 13.84
C ASP A 248 -14.39 22.99 14.42
N TRP A 249 -13.45 22.55 13.59
CA TRP A 249 -12.30 21.77 14.04
C TRP A 249 -11.30 22.65 14.78
N GLU A 250 -11.03 23.85 14.26
CA GLU A 250 -10.15 24.82 14.91
C GLU A 250 -10.65 25.19 16.31
N ILE A 251 -11.92 25.54 16.44
CA ILE A 251 -12.55 25.85 17.74
C ILE A 251 -12.44 24.66 18.68
N ALA A 252 -12.70 23.44 18.20
CA ALA A 252 -12.61 22.23 19.01
C ALA A 252 -11.18 21.92 19.49
N ASN A 253 -10.16 22.37 18.75
CA ASN A 253 -8.74 22.22 19.08
C ASN A 253 -8.11 23.50 19.67
N GLY A 254 -8.95 24.51 19.99
CA GLY A 254 -8.56 25.74 20.66
C GLY A 254 -7.81 26.76 19.80
N LEU A 255 -7.88 26.64 18.47
CA LEU A 255 -7.37 27.59 17.47
C LEU A 255 -8.38 28.72 17.21
N ASP A 256 -7.95 29.78 16.51
CA ASP A 256 -8.79 30.93 16.15
C ASP A 256 -9.09 30.86 14.64
N PRO A 257 -10.36 30.62 14.24
CA PRO A 257 -10.74 30.47 12.82
C PRO A 257 -10.48 31.67 11.90
N ASN A 258 -9.97 32.79 12.46
CA ASN A 258 -9.66 33.98 11.69
C ASN A 258 -8.15 34.16 11.48
N VAL A 259 -7.33 33.18 11.86
CA VAL A 259 -5.87 33.27 11.88
C VAL A 259 -5.25 32.07 11.18
N ASN A 260 -4.74 32.30 9.96
CA ASN A 260 -4.05 31.28 9.19
C ASN A 260 -2.81 30.78 9.97
N ASP A 261 -2.97 29.63 10.61
CA ASP A 261 -1.99 29.01 11.47
C ASP A 261 -1.82 27.51 11.22
N ALA A 262 -2.38 26.99 10.12
CA ALA A 262 -2.18 25.65 9.58
C ALA A 262 -0.75 25.10 9.71
N MET A 263 0.28 25.94 9.50
CA MET A 263 1.70 25.55 9.56
C MET A 263 2.37 25.75 10.93
N GLN A 264 1.65 26.24 11.93
CA GLN A 264 2.14 26.34 13.30
C GLN A 264 1.97 24.99 14.02
N ASP A 265 2.73 24.82 15.09
CA ASP A 265 2.65 23.67 15.99
C ASP A 265 2.13 24.17 17.34
N LYS A 266 0.80 24.16 17.50
CA LYS A 266 0.15 24.70 18.70
C LYS A 266 0.54 23.94 19.97
N ASN A 267 0.68 22.62 19.88
CA ASN A 267 0.82 21.74 21.04
C ASN A 267 2.28 21.34 21.32
N GLY A 268 3.21 21.69 20.44
CA GLY A 268 4.64 21.44 20.57
C GLY A 268 5.03 19.97 20.35
N ASP A 269 4.20 19.19 19.66
CA ASP A 269 4.45 17.77 19.40
C ASP A 269 5.25 17.49 18.12
N GLY A 270 5.55 18.54 17.35
CA GLY A 270 6.30 18.48 16.11
C GLY A 270 5.45 18.33 14.84
N TYR A 271 4.12 18.26 14.95
CA TYR A 271 3.19 18.25 13.82
C TYR A 271 2.51 19.61 13.66
N ALA A 272 2.39 20.05 12.41
CA ALA A 272 1.63 21.24 12.08
C ALA A 272 0.13 21.04 12.37
N ASN A 273 -0.59 22.11 12.67
CA ASN A 273 -2.03 22.07 12.93
C ASN A 273 -2.79 21.38 11.78
N ILE A 274 -2.40 21.64 10.53
CA ILE A 274 -3.00 21.01 9.34
C ILE A 274 -2.77 19.50 9.28
N GLU A 275 -1.60 19.01 9.73
CA GLU A 275 -1.29 17.58 9.78
C GLU A 275 -2.16 16.89 10.83
N ASN A 276 -2.37 17.53 11.97
CA ASN A 276 -3.29 17.08 13.01
C ASN A 276 -4.74 17.02 12.50
N TYR A 277 -5.18 18.03 11.74
CA TYR A 277 -6.50 18.02 11.10
C TYR A 277 -6.64 16.85 10.13
N ILE A 278 -5.73 16.72 9.17
CA ILE A 278 -5.75 15.66 8.15
C ILE A 278 -5.76 14.26 8.80
N ASN A 279 -4.92 14.05 9.82
CA ASN A 279 -4.84 12.79 10.53
C ASN A 279 -6.12 12.48 11.33
N SER A 280 -6.90 13.50 11.74
CA SER A 280 -8.18 13.29 12.42
C SER A 280 -9.32 12.85 11.49
N LEU A 281 -9.09 12.85 10.17
CA LEU A 281 -10.12 12.53 9.18
C LEU A 281 -10.34 11.02 8.99
N VAL A 282 -9.41 10.17 9.42
CA VAL A 282 -9.35 8.73 9.13
C VAL A 282 -9.24 7.85 10.37
#